data_AF-A0A7C8J9I5-F1
#
_entry.id   AF-A0A7C8J9I5-F1
#
_cell.length_a   1.000
_cell.length_b   1.000
_cell.length_c   1.000
_cell.angle_alpha   90.00
_cell.angle_beta   90.00
_cell.angle_gamma   90.00
#
_symmetry.space_group_name_H-M   'P 1'
#
loop_
_entity.id
_entity.type
_entity.pdbx_description
1 polymer ?
#
loop_
_entity_poly.entity_id
_entity_poly.type
_entity_poly.pdbx_seq_one_letter_code
_entity_poly.pdbx_strand_id
1 'polypeptide(L)'
;MTLEDRIATIALTTFSSLPAKCKPRPQEWIPMTAIILQTSDEILHLASLATGSKCIPSTTLPKATGLVLHDCHSEILALRGLNHFLLQDAQQILTDPDYQSPYLIYNNHNNCNNNKKYDDNNNLNNDPDTPPFTLHPSISIHLFSTEPPCGDASMEFIISAQQDPTPWSLPTTTTTITNNNKENTPLPSNPLPGRSYFSTLSIVRRKPSRPDAPPTLSKSCTDKLTLKQFTSVLSSLSSILILPTKAAYIKTFTVPFDKFNQEGYTRAFTPSPPNGRLSTCMHLIDDTGIKDYSFHPLSPTPLSQSFPFTSYPYSKPPPQDTTTKASNISTLYINHPRTKPITEVLISGVKQGIAQLSTVRGDKKGSVVCRKRMWLFLRQIVDLLPSNQYLDTKTKIESSRTYFELKEINIHSTQSRIRMKHIVTGALNGWERNIGDDDWGL
;
A
#
# COMPACT_ATOMS: atom_id res chain seq x y z
N MET A 1 -1.57 23.30 -17.63
CA MET A 1 -2.03 22.02 -17.05
C MET A 1 -1.09 21.70 -15.91
N THR A 2 -1.60 21.58 -14.68
CA THR A 2 -0.77 21.35 -13.48
C THR A 2 -0.17 19.93 -13.49
N LEU A 3 0.74 19.65 -12.56
CA LEU A 3 1.26 18.28 -12.38
C LEU A 3 0.12 17.31 -12.01
N GLU A 4 -0.76 17.72 -11.12
CA GLU A 4 -1.95 16.99 -10.69
C GLU A 4 -2.88 16.68 -11.86
N ASP A 5 -3.13 17.66 -12.74
CA ASP A 5 -3.93 17.45 -13.94
C ASP A 5 -3.29 16.41 -14.87
N ARG A 6 -1.97 16.46 -15.07
CA ARG A 6 -1.21 15.50 -15.88
C ARG A 6 -1.28 14.08 -15.31
N ILE A 7 -1.10 13.94 -13.99
CA ILE A 7 -1.22 12.68 -13.27
C ILE A 7 -2.62 12.07 -13.46
N ALA A 8 -3.67 12.86 -13.22
CA ALA A 8 -5.05 12.40 -13.36
C ALA A 8 -5.37 12.04 -14.82
N THR A 9 -4.92 12.85 -15.78
CA THR A 9 -5.14 12.61 -17.22
C THR A 9 -4.54 11.29 -17.67
N ILE A 10 -3.29 11.00 -17.28
CA ILE A 10 -2.64 9.72 -17.61
C ILE A 10 -3.41 8.55 -16.99
N ALA A 11 -3.82 8.66 -15.73
CA ALA A 11 -4.58 7.61 -15.05
C ALA A 11 -5.94 7.32 -15.73
N LEU A 12 -6.71 8.38 -16.00
CA LEU A 12 -8.04 8.30 -16.58
C LEU A 12 -8.03 7.81 -18.03
N THR A 13 -7.06 8.29 -18.82
CA THR A 13 -6.87 7.84 -20.21
C THR A 13 -6.44 6.38 -20.27
N THR A 14 -5.52 5.97 -19.39
CA THR A 14 -5.07 4.57 -19.31
C THR A 14 -6.21 3.64 -18.91
N PHE A 15 -7.00 4.00 -17.90
CA PHE A 15 -8.17 3.19 -17.54
C PHE A 15 -9.20 3.09 -18.68
N SER A 16 -9.43 4.19 -19.40
CA SER A 16 -10.34 4.23 -20.53
C SER A 16 -9.89 3.30 -21.67
N SER A 17 -8.58 3.15 -21.89
CA SER A 17 -8.01 2.28 -22.92
C SER A 17 -7.98 0.79 -22.52
N LEU A 18 -8.21 0.46 -21.24
CA LEU A 18 -8.26 -0.94 -20.82
C LEU A 18 -9.44 -1.70 -21.47
N PRO A 19 -9.29 -3.01 -21.72
CA PRO A 19 -10.34 -3.84 -22.29
C PRO A 19 -11.64 -3.79 -21.48
N ALA A 20 -12.79 -3.96 -22.14
CA ALA A 20 -14.11 -3.89 -21.51
C ALA A 20 -14.28 -4.81 -20.28
N LYS A 21 -13.65 -6.00 -20.28
CA LYS A 21 -13.66 -6.93 -19.13
C LYS A 21 -13.07 -6.35 -17.83
N CYS A 22 -12.26 -5.30 -17.94
CA CYS A 22 -11.63 -4.61 -16.81
C CYS A 22 -12.52 -3.51 -16.21
N LYS A 23 -13.66 -3.22 -16.85
CA LYS A 23 -14.57 -2.14 -16.48
C LYS A 23 -15.77 -2.70 -15.72
N PRO A 24 -16.30 -1.97 -14.73
CA PRO A 24 -17.54 -2.34 -14.05
C PRO A 24 -18.70 -2.53 -15.03
N ARG A 25 -19.70 -3.32 -14.61
CA ARG A 25 -20.95 -3.48 -15.38
C ARG A 25 -21.82 -2.21 -15.26
N PRO A 26 -22.86 -2.06 -16.11
CA PRO A 26 -23.84 -0.99 -15.92
C PRO A 26 -24.40 -0.99 -14.49
N GLN A 27 -24.65 0.21 -13.94
CA GLN A 27 -25.10 0.41 -12.55
C GLN A 27 -24.12 -0.13 -11.49
N GLU A 28 -22.83 -0.18 -11.82
CA GLU A 28 -21.78 -0.43 -10.84
C GLU A 28 -20.82 0.75 -10.71
N TRP A 29 -20.40 1.02 -9.47
CA TRP A 29 -19.33 1.97 -9.17
C TRP A 29 -18.10 1.24 -8.62
N ILE A 30 -16.91 1.82 -8.81
CA ILE A 30 -15.67 1.28 -8.25
C ILE A 30 -14.63 2.40 -8.06
N PRO A 31 -13.91 2.46 -6.94
CA PRO A 31 -12.73 3.32 -6.82
C PRO A 31 -11.62 2.86 -7.78
N MET A 32 -10.88 3.82 -8.33
CA MET A 32 -9.64 3.57 -9.07
C MET A 32 -8.50 4.34 -8.40
N THR A 33 -7.32 3.73 -8.39
CA THR A 33 -6.08 4.35 -7.93
C THR A 33 -4.96 4.06 -8.92
N ALA A 34 -4.17 5.07 -9.22
CA ALA A 34 -3.00 4.96 -10.08
C ALA A 34 -1.75 5.45 -9.35
N ILE A 35 -0.63 4.81 -9.65
CA ILE A 35 0.71 5.19 -9.20
C ILE A 35 1.52 5.57 -10.44
N ILE A 36 1.95 6.82 -10.45
CA ILE A 36 2.74 7.43 -11.51
C ILE A 36 4.14 7.68 -10.96
N LEU A 37 5.17 7.28 -11.71
CA LEU A 37 6.56 7.60 -11.46
C LEU A 37 6.94 8.80 -12.32
N GLN A 38 7.62 9.77 -11.72
CA GLN A 38 8.18 10.92 -12.43
C GLN A 38 9.70 10.83 -12.39
N THR A 39 10.35 10.89 -13.55
CA THR A 39 11.83 10.96 -13.68
C THR A 39 12.35 12.39 -13.53
N SER A 40 13.68 12.55 -13.44
CA SER A 40 14.34 13.87 -13.44
C SER A 40 13.95 14.76 -14.62
N ASP A 41 13.66 14.15 -15.77
CA ASP A 41 13.31 14.87 -16.99
C ASP A 41 11.81 15.23 -17.03
N GLU A 42 11.14 15.17 -15.89
CA GLU A 42 9.71 15.47 -15.71
C GLU A 42 8.78 14.55 -16.53
N ILE A 43 9.31 13.38 -16.97
CA ILE A 43 8.56 12.36 -17.70
C ILE A 43 7.72 11.58 -16.70
N LEU A 44 6.41 11.55 -16.94
CA LEU A 44 5.44 10.82 -16.15
C LEU A 44 5.18 9.44 -16.75
N HIS A 45 5.33 8.41 -15.94
CA HIS A 45 5.08 7.02 -16.32
C HIS A 45 4.09 6.37 -15.38
N LEU A 46 2.96 5.87 -15.88
CA LEU A 46 2.04 5.08 -15.08
C LEU A 46 2.64 3.69 -14.85
N ALA A 47 3.08 3.42 -13.62
CA ALA A 47 3.68 2.15 -13.24
C ALA A 47 2.61 1.11 -12.86
N SER A 48 1.58 1.54 -12.11
CA SER A 48 0.48 0.67 -11.72
C SER A 48 -0.85 1.42 -11.65
N LEU A 49 -1.92 0.74 -12.05
CA LEU A 49 -3.29 1.19 -11.87
C LEU A 49 -4.13 0.04 -11.35
N ALA A 50 -5.04 0.31 -10.43
CA ALA A 50 -5.97 -0.68 -9.94
C ALA A 50 -7.36 -0.10 -9.68
N THR A 51 -8.37 -0.96 -9.79
CA THR A 51 -9.72 -0.69 -9.27
C THR A 51 -10.06 -1.70 -8.19
N GLY A 52 -10.95 -1.33 -7.28
CA GLY A 52 -11.54 -2.29 -6.35
C GLY A 52 -11.96 -1.71 -5.01
N SER A 53 -12.82 -2.45 -4.31
CA SER A 53 -13.45 -2.02 -3.06
C SER A 53 -13.77 -3.17 -2.09
N LYS A 54 -13.18 -4.35 -2.33
CA LYS A 54 -13.51 -5.59 -1.61
C LYS A 54 -12.32 -6.14 -0.83
N CYS A 55 -12.62 -6.84 0.25
CA CYS A 55 -11.68 -7.62 1.05
C CYS A 55 -12.28 -8.99 1.32
N ILE A 56 -11.44 -9.98 1.63
CA ILE A 56 -11.92 -11.30 1.98
C ILE A 56 -12.27 -11.40 3.48
N PRO A 57 -13.23 -12.25 3.87
CA PRO A 57 -13.53 -12.55 5.26
C PRO A 57 -12.32 -13.11 6.02
N SER A 58 -12.26 -12.84 7.33
CA SER A 58 -11.25 -13.41 8.23
C SER A 58 -11.24 -14.95 8.22
N THR A 59 -12.41 -15.57 8.10
CA THR A 59 -12.60 -17.03 8.01
C THR A 59 -11.99 -17.65 6.75
N THR A 60 -11.70 -16.86 5.72
CA THR A 60 -11.03 -17.32 4.50
C THR A 60 -9.52 -17.37 4.65
N LEU A 61 -8.92 -16.59 5.57
CA LEU A 61 -7.47 -16.42 5.68
C LEU A 61 -6.72 -17.76 5.86
N PRO A 62 -7.12 -18.66 6.77
CA PRO A 62 -6.39 -19.93 6.98
C PRO A 62 -6.37 -20.84 5.74
N LYS A 63 -7.26 -20.59 4.77
CA LYS A 63 -7.40 -21.37 3.53
C LYS A 63 -6.76 -20.67 2.32
N ALA A 64 -6.20 -19.49 2.51
CA ALA A 64 -5.70 -18.66 1.41
C ALA A 64 -4.33 -19.13 0.89
N THR A 65 -3.50 -19.70 1.76
CA THR A 65 -2.16 -20.26 1.45
C THR A 65 -1.31 -19.34 0.57
N GLY A 66 -1.37 -18.03 0.85
CA GLY A 66 -0.68 -17.00 0.09
C GLY A 66 -1.19 -16.71 -1.32
N LEU A 67 -2.21 -17.45 -1.81
CA LEU A 67 -2.72 -17.37 -3.18
C LEU A 67 -3.90 -16.41 -3.33
N VAL A 68 -4.63 -16.12 -2.25
CA VAL A 68 -5.79 -15.22 -2.25
C VAL A 68 -5.36 -13.84 -1.73
N LEU A 69 -5.63 -12.79 -2.50
CA LEU A 69 -5.44 -11.42 -2.04
C LEU A 69 -6.46 -11.06 -0.96
N HIS A 70 -5.96 -10.59 0.18
CA HIS A 70 -6.83 -10.26 1.32
C HIS A 70 -7.61 -8.96 1.13
N ASP A 71 -7.00 -8.03 0.41
CA ASP A 71 -7.49 -6.69 0.20
C ASP A 71 -7.25 -6.29 -1.25
N CYS A 72 -8.36 -6.07 -1.96
CA CYS A 72 -8.41 -5.64 -3.34
C CYS A 72 -8.95 -4.21 -3.45
N HIS A 73 -8.88 -3.40 -2.39
CA HIS A 73 -9.10 -1.96 -2.56
C HIS A 73 -8.04 -1.37 -3.50
N SER A 74 -8.45 -0.42 -4.33
CA SER A 74 -7.63 0.12 -5.42
C SER A 74 -6.29 0.66 -4.93
N GLU A 75 -6.23 1.35 -3.80
CA GLU A 75 -4.99 1.95 -3.26
C GLU A 75 -3.98 0.85 -2.88
N ILE A 76 -4.48 -0.19 -2.22
CA ILE A 76 -3.64 -1.31 -1.75
C ILE A 76 -3.20 -2.18 -2.93
N LEU A 77 -4.09 -2.41 -3.89
CA LEU A 77 -3.80 -3.21 -5.07
C LEU A 77 -2.82 -2.49 -6.01
N ALA A 78 -2.94 -1.17 -6.17
CA ALA A 78 -1.98 -0.37 -6.93
C ALA A 78 -0.59 -0.38 -6.27
N LEU A 79 -0.50 -0.22 -4.94
CA LEU A 79 0.78 -0.33 -4.20
C LEU A 79 1.42 -1.71 -4.36
N ARG A 80 0.62 -2.78 -4.38
CA ARG A 80 1.11 -4.13 -4.70
C ARG A 80 1.65 -4.20 -6.13
N GLY A 81 0.94 -3.61 -7.10
CA GLY A 81 1.38 -3.50 -8.48
C GLY A 81 2.68 -2.73 -8.64
N LEU A 82 2.87 -1.62 -7.93
CA LEU A 82 4.15 -0.88 -7.88
C LEU A 82 5.30 -1.76 -7.39
N ASN A 83 5.08 -2.54 -6.32
CA ASN A 83 6.14 -3.42 -5.80
C ASN A 83 6.51 -4.52 -6.81
N HIS A 84 5.55 -5.05 -7.55
CA HIS A 84 5.83 -5.99 -8.63
C HIS A 84 6.56 -5.29 -9.80
N PHE A 85 6.14 -4.08 -10.18
CA PHE A 85 6.83 -3.26 -11.18
C PHE A 85 8.31 -3.07 -10.84
N LEU A 86 8.62 -2.69 -9.60
CA LEU A 86 10.00 -2.45 -9.16
C LEU A 86 10.82 -3.75 -9.16
N LEU A 87 10.22 -4.88 -8.79
CA LEU A 87 10.88 -6.18 -8.88
C LEU A 87 11.08 -6.65 -10.33
N GLN A 88 10.15 -6.32 -11.24
CA GLN A 88 10.36 -6.52 -12.69
C GLN A 88 11.54 -5.68 -13.19
N ASP A 89 11.62 -4.43 -12.78
CA ASP A 89 12.71 -3.55 -13.16
C ASP A 89 14.07 -4.07 -12.67
N ALA A 90 14.13 -4.53 -11.41
CA ALA A 90 15.30 -5.22 -10.84
C ALA A 90 15.69 -6.48 -11.63
N GLN A 91 14.71 -7.31 -12.02
CA GLN A 91 14.96 -8.47 -12.87
C GLN A 91 15.55 -8.05 -14.22
N GLN A 92 14.97 -7.04 -14.87
CA GLN A 92 15.42 -6.58 -16.18
C GLN A 92 16.88 -6.10 -16.14
N ILE A 93 17.28 -5.36 -15.09
CA ILE A 93 18.68 -4.92 -14.89
C ILE A 93 19.63 -6.12 -14.83
N LEU A 94 19.22 -7.22 -14.19
CA LEU A 94 20.07 -8.41 -14.04
C LEU A 94 20.12 -9.29 -15.29
N THR A 95 19.09 -9.25 -16.14
CA THR A 95 18.97 -10.14 -17.31
C THR A 95 19.35 -9.50 -18.64
N ASP A 96 19.31 -8.16 -18.73
CA ASP A 96 19.57 -7.39 -19.95
C ASP A 96 20.73 -6.41 -19.70
N PRO A 97 21.97 -6.76 -20.09
CA PRO A 97 23.15 -5.91 -19.84
C PRO A 97 23.08 -4.51 -20.45
N ASP A 98 22.29 -4.33 -21.51
CA ASP A 98 22.12 -3.05 -22.18
C ASP A 98 21.01 -2.20 -21.53
N TYR A 99 20.25 -2.77 -20.59
CA TYR A 99 19.17 -2.07 -19.93
C TYR A 99 19.67 -1.16 -18.83
N GLN A 100 19.49 0.14 -19.03
CA GLN A 100 19.63 1.15 -17.99
C GLN A 100 18.25 1.52 -17.47
N SER A 101 17.98 1.16 -16.22
CA SER A 101 16.73 1.55 -15.59
C SER A 101 16.74 3.04 -15.25
N PRO A 102 15.67 3.79 -15.59
CA PRO A 102 15.48 5.14 -15.09
C PRO A 102 14.95 5.15 -13.63
N TYR A 103 14.55 3.99 -13.09
CA TYR A 103 13.86 3.87 -11.81
C TYR A 103 14.72 3.32 -10.67
N LEU A 104 15.60 2.35 -10.98
CA LEU A 104 16.46 1.68 -10.02
C LEU A 104 17.93 1.80 -10.40
N ILE A 105 18.76 1.97 -9.38
CA ILE A 105 20.23 1.87 -9.45
C ILE A 105 20.60 0.49 -8.91
N TYR A 106 21.44 -0.24 -9.63
CA TYR A 106 22.06 -1.47 -9.14
C TYR A 106 23.37 -1.16 -8.42
N ASN A 107 23.41 -1.43 -7.11
CA ASN A 107 24.53 -1.17 -6.22
C ASN A 107 25.58 -2.28 -6.38
N ASN A 108 26.38 -2.25 -7.45
CA ASN A 108 27.46 -3.22 -7.60
C ASN A 108 28.65 -2.88 -6.69
N HIS A 109 28.84 -3.67 -5.62
CA HIS A 109 29.91 -3.47 -4.63
C HIS A 109 31.33 -3.52 -5.22
N ASN A 110 31.52 -4.05 -6.44
CA ASN A 110 32.84 -4.12 -7.09
C ASN A 110 33.32 -2.78 -7.66
N ASN A 111 32.44 -1.79 -7.89
CA ASN A 111 32.81 -0.50 -8.47
C ASN A 111 33.24 0.57 -7.45
N CYS A 112 33.15 0.29 -6.15
CA CYS A 112 33.49 1.25 -5.09
C CYS A 112 35.00 1.48 -4.88
N ASN A 113 35.87 0.74 -5.57
CA ASN A 113 37.33 0.92 -5.44
C ASN A 113 37.93 2.02 -6.33
N ASN A 114 37.18 2.57 -7.31
CA ASN A 114 37.78 3.50 -8.29
C ASN A 114 37.37 4.98 -8.17
N ASN A 115 36.32 5.33 -7.42
CA ASN A 115 35.86 6.72 -7.30
C ASN A 115 35.66 7.17 -5.84
N LYS A 116 36.75 7.22 -5.05
CA LYS A 116 36.80 7.98 -3.79
C LYS A 116 37.01 9.46 -4.08
N LYS A 117 35.99 10.16 -4.57
CA LYS A 117 35.91 11.63 -4.59
C LYS A 117 34.46 12.07 -4.55
N TYR A 118 33.80 11.86 -3.42
CA TYR A 118 32.77 12.77 -2.90
C TYR A 118 32.60 12.44 -1.41
N ASP A 119 32.91 13.43 -0.57
CA ASP A 119 32.70 13.41 0.86
C ASP A 119 31.22 13.16 1.17
N ASP A 120 30.92 12.15 2.00
CA ASP A 120 30.07 12.34 3.16
C ASP A 120 30.20 11.16 4.15
N ASN A 121 30.25 11.52 5.44
CA ASN A 121 30.62 10.72 6.60
C ASN A 121 29.66 9.57 6.97
N ASN A 122 29.34 8.65 6.06
CA ASN A 122 28.61 7.42 6.40
C ASN A 122 29.30 6.17 5.83
N ASN A 123 29.89 5.39 6.72
CA ASN A 123 30.36 4.01 6.53
C ASN A 123 29.20 3.02 6.22
N LEU A 124 28.25 3.37 5.34
CA LEU A 124 27.17 2.48 4.90
C LEU A 124 27.62 1.50 3.80
N ASN A 125 28.72 1.81 3.09
CA ASN A 125 29.17 1.03 1.94
C ASN A 125 29.84 -0.32 2.29
N ASN A 126 29.95 -0.67 3.57
CA ASN A 126 30.54 -1.93 4.06
C ASN A 126 29.52 -2.84 4.76
N ASP A 127 28.24 -2.50 4.81
CA ASP A 127 27.23 -3.40 5.36
C ASP A 127 26.92 -4.51 4.33
N PRO A 128 27.28 -5.78 4.59
CA PRO A 128 26.97 -6.89 3.68
C PRO A 128 25.46 -7.12 3.50
N ASP A 129 24.62 -6.57 4.38
CA ASP A 129 23.16 -6.63 4.28
C ASP A 129 22.56 -5.47 3.47
N THR A 130 23.38 -4.64 2.82
CA THR A 130 22.89 -3.56 1.96
C THR A 130 22.09 -4.13 0.79
N PRO A 131 20.83 -3.68 0.56
CA PRO A 131 20.06 -4.16 -0.57
C PRO A 131 20.74 -3.88 -1.92
N PRO A 132 20.66 -4.81 -2.89
CA PRO A 132 21.30 -4.69 -4.21
C PRO A 132 20.81 -3.53 -5.05
N PHE A 133 19.61 -3.00 -4.79
CA PHE A 133 19.02 -1.94 -5.58
C PHE A 133 18.65 -0.72 -4.72
N THR A 134 18.63 0.45 -5.35
CA THR A 134 18.16 1.70 -4.75
C THR A 134 17.21 2.38 -5.74
N LEU A 135 16.10 2.97 -5.28
CA LEU A 135 15.34 3.87 -6.18
C LEU A 135 16.24 5.05 -6.57
N HIS A 136 16.22 5.38 -7.87
CA HIS A 136 16.98 6.51 -8.37
C HIS A 136 16.55 7.80 -7.62
N PRO A 137 17.47 8.61 -7.06
CA PRO A 137 17.11 9.75 -6.21
C PRO A 137 16.26 10.82 -6.88
N SER A 138 16.31 10.91 -8.21
CA SER A 138 15.47 11.83 -8.98
C SER A 138 14.04 11.36 -9.20
N ILE A 139 13.72 10.10 -8.87
CA ILE A 139 12.37 9.57 -9.03
C ILE A 139 11.45 10.14 -7.95
N SER A 140 10.26 10.53 -8.38
CA SER A 140 9.15 10.88 -7.50
C SER A 140 7.96 9.94 -7.73
N ILE A 141 7.30 9.56 -6.64
CA ILE A 141 6.13 8.66 -6.68
C ILE A 141 4.87 9.49 -6.42
N HIS A 142 3.92 9.43 -7.35
CA HIS A 142 2.67 10.16 -7.30
C HIS A 142 1.50 9.19 -7.23
N LEU A 143 0.64 9.38 -6.24
CA LEU A 143 -0.59 8.63 -6.06
C LEU A 143 -1.78 9.46 -6.56
N PHE A 144 -2.66 8.86 -7.34
CA PHE A 144 -3.94 9.49 -7.69
C PHE A 144 -5.08 8.51 -7.40
N SER A 145 -6.12 8.94 -6.70
CA SER A 145 -7.29 8.12 -6.38
C SER A 145 -8.57 8.86 -6.74
N THR A 146 -9.52 8.16 -7.36
CA THR A 146 -10.82 8.74 -7.74
C THR A 146 -11.77 8.93 -6.57
N GLU A 147 -11.45 8.33 -5.42
CA GLU A 147 -12.23 8.41 -4.18
C GLU A 147 -11.28 8.60 -2.99
N PRO A 148 -11.73 9.23 -1.89
CA PRO A 148 -10.94 9.32 -0.67
C PRO A 148 -10.67 7.92 -0.11
N PRO A 149 -9.49 7.67 0.48
CA PRO A 149 -9.17 6.36 0.99
C PRO A 149 -10.09 6.03 2.15
N CYS A 150 -10.64 4.81 2.13
CA CYS A 150 -11.58 4.40 3.17
C CYS A 150 -10.89 4.41 4.55
N GLY A 151 -11.67 4.77 5.58
CA GLY A 151 -11.15 5.03 6.93
C GLY A 151 -11.27 6.50 7.29
N ASP A 152 -10.40 6.95 8.19
CA ASP A 152 -10.49 8.25 8.85
C ASP A 152 -10.53 9.44 7.86
N ALA A 153 -9.83 9.36 6.74
CA ALA A 153 -9.80 10.40 5.70
C ALA A 153 -11.11 10.56 4.92
N SER A 154 -12.04 9.60 5.04
CA SER A 154 -13.31 9.59 4.31
C SER A 154 -14.53 9.81 5.21
N MET A 155 -14.31 10.09 6.50
CA MET A 155 -15.39 10.15 7.49
C MET A 155 -16.33 11.34 7.26
N GLU A 156 -15.81 12.50 6.85
CA GLU A 156 -16.62 13.70 6.59
C GLU A 156 -17.63 13.46 5.47
N PHE A 157 -17.23 12.75 4.42
CA PHE A 157 -18.12 12.35 3.33
C PHE A 157 -19.18 11.33 3.75
N ILE A 158 -18.95 10.59 4.83
CA ILE A 158 -19.92 9.66 5.40
C ILE A 158 -20.89 10.41 6.31
N ILE A 159 -20.37 11.32 7.14
CA ILE A 159 -21.16 12.15 8.06
C ILE A 159 -22.14 13.03 7.27
N SER A 160 -21.65 13.74 6.25
CA SER A 160 -22.50 14.62 5.42
C SER A 160 -23.54 13.86 4.58
N ALA A 161 -23.34 12.56 4.38
CA ALA A 161 -24.23 11.70 3.63
C ALA A 161 -25.40 11.14 4.44
N GLN A 162 -25.38 11.26 5.77
CA GLN A 162 -26.43 10.75 6.65
C GLN A 162 -27.56 11.77 6.81
N GLN A 163 -28.80 11.29 6.83
CA GLN A 163 -29.96 12.14 7.15
C GLN A 163 -30.06 12.45 8.65
N ASP A 164 -29.52 11.56 9.50
CA ASP A 164 -29.36 11.76 10.93
C ASP A 164 -27.90 11.51 11.32
N PRO A 165 -27.13 12.56 11.67
CA PRO A 165 -25.72 12.44 12.05
C PRO A 165 -25.52 11.99 13.50
N THR A 166 -26.58 11.59 14.22
CA THR A 166 -26.48 11.21 15.64
C THR A 166 -25.51 10.03 15.83
N PRO A 167 -24.44 10.20 16.63
CA PRO A 167 -23.48 9.15 16.97
C PRO A 167 -24.15 7.89 17.55
N TRP A 168 -23.88 6.71 16.98
CA TRP A 168 -24.26 5.45 17.62
C TRP A 168 -23.45 5.28 18.92
N SER A 169 -24.10 4.94 20.03
CA SER A 169 -23.45 4.78 21.34
C SER A 169 -22.45 3.62 21.34
N LEU A 170 -21.20 3.85 21.77
CA LEU A 170 -20.17 2.82 21.88
C LEU A 170 -20.65 1.61 22.70
N PRO A 171 -20.26 0.37 22.36
CA PRO A 171 -20.51 -0.77 23.23
C PRO A 171 -19.70 -0.58 24.51
N THR A 172 -20.39 -0.51 25.65
CA THR A 172 -19.81 -0.42 26.99
C THR A 172 -19.17 -1.77 27.36
N THR A 173 -18.00 -2.07 26.80
CA THR A 173 -17.11 -3.11 27.35
C THR A 173 -16.03 -2.40 28.15
N THR A 174 -16.40 -1.97 29.35
CA THR A 174 -15.48 -1.42 30.35
C THR A 174 -14.73 -2.59 30.99
N THR A 175 -13.54 -2.93 30.51
CA THR A 175 -12.57 -3.60 31.38
C THR A 175 -11.98 -2.53 32.29
N THR A 176 -12.53 -2.42 33.50
CA THR A 176 -11.96 -1.61 34.58
C THR A 176 -10.57 -2.11 34.93
N ILE A 177 -9.54 -1.47 34.37
CA ILE A 177 -8.20 -1.46 34.96
C ILE A 177 -8.16 -0.23 35.85
N THR A 178 -8.28 -0.43 37.16
CA THR A 178 -8.10 0.63 38.16
C THR A 178 -6.63 1.04 38.21
N ASN A 179 -6.26 2.06 37.43
CA ASN A 179 -5.06 2.84 37.70
C ASN A 179 -5.50 4.24 38.12
N ASN A 180 -5.26 4.55 39.40
CA ASN A 180 -5.54 5.86 39.96
C ASN A 180 -4.71 6.94 39.24
N ASN A 181 -5.38 8.02 38.87
CA ASN A 181 -4.87 9.32 38.39
C ASN A 181 -4.68 9.49 36.87
N LYS A 182 -5.77 9.85 36.17
CA LYS A 182 -5.97 11.08 35.36
C LYS A 182 -7.10 10.87 34.32
N GLU A 183 -8.05 11.82 34.33
CA GLU A 183 -9.09 12.13 33.33
C GLU A 183 -9.57 11.02 32.38
N ASN A 184 -10.73 10.45 32.73
CA ASN A 184 -11.44 9.40 31.99
C ASN A 184 -12.12 9.95 30.73
N THR A 185 -11.51 9.76 29.56
CA THR A 185 -12.26 9.58 28.31
C THR A 185 -12.36 8.08 28.03
N PRO A 186 -13.56 7.50 27.89
CA PRO A 186 -13.71 6.07 27.60
C PRO A 186 -13.31 5.82 26.15
N LEU A 187 -12.03 5.52 25.93
CA LEU A 187 -11.53 5.07 24.63
C LEU A 187 -11.89 3.58 24.47
N PRO A 188 -12.58 3.18 23.37
CA PRO A 188 -12.80 1.77 23.10
C PRO A 188 -11.45 1.09 22.85
N SER A 189 -11.12 0.10 23.67
CA SER A 189 -9.92 -0.74 23.55
C SER A 189 -10.00 -1.74 22.38
N ASN A 190 -11.19 -1.92 21.80
CA ASN A 190 -11.44 -2.85 20.71
C ASN A 190 -11.43 -2.13 19.34
N PRO A 191 -10.87 -2.75 18.28
CA PRO A 191 -10.83 -2.17 16.94
C PRO A 191 -12.25 -1.94 16.39
N LEU A 192 -12.50 -0.73 15.88
CA LEU A 192 -13.83 -0.38 15.38
C LEU A 192 -14.09 -0.99 13.98
N PRO A 193 -15.24 -1.65 13.77
CA PRO A 193 -15.59 -2.22 12.47
C PRO A 193 -16.18 -1.16 11.53
N GLY A 194 -15.50 -0.95 10.40
CA GLY A 194 -16.04 -0.24 9.25
C GLY A 194 -16.43 1.21 9.52
N ARG A 195 -17.68 1.54 9.18
CA ARG A 195 -18.31 2.86 9.37
C ARG A 195 -19.12 2.97 10.67
N SER A 196 -19.17 1.91 11.46
CA SER A 196 -19.80 1.96 12.78
C SER A 196 -19.06 3.00 13.62
N TYR A 197 -19.77 3.73 14.48
CA TYR A 197 -19.18 4.77 15.33
C TYR A 197 -18.41 5.83 14.51
N PHE A 198 -18.99 6.34 13.43
CA PHE A 198 -18.36 7.34 12.55
C PHE A 198 -18.00 8.64 13.29
N SER A 199 -18.60 8.90 14.45
CA SER A 199 -18.27 9.96 15.39
C SER A 199 -16.94 9.77 16.12
N THR A 200 -16.44 8.52 16.24
CA THR A 200 -15.15 8.21 16.85
C THR A 200 -14.05 8.33 15.80
N LEU A 201 -13.48 9.52 15.69
CA LEU A 201 -12.40 9.83 14.76
C LEU A 201 -11.03 9.42 15.32
N SER A 202 -9.99 9.45 14.49
CA SER A 202 -8.58 9.23 14.91
C SER A 202 -8.25 7.83 15.45
N ILE A 203 -9.05 6.81 15.15
CA ILE A 203 -8.82 5.40 15.53
C ILE A 203 -8.64 4.50 14.31
N VAL A 204 -7.84 3.44 14.46
CA VAL A 204 -7.66 2.42 13.40
C VAL A 204 -8.97 1.68 13.17
N ARG A 205 -9.36 1.57 11.90
CA ARG A 205 -10.63 0.93 11.49
C ARG A 205 -10.36 -0.35 10.71
N ARG A 206 -11.19 -1.37 10.94
CA ARG A 206 -11.23 -2.58 10.11
C ARG A 206 -12.22 -2.41 8.97
N LYS A 207 -11.98 -3.09 7.86
CA LYS A 207 -12.98 -3.34 6.82
C LYS A 207 -13.91 -4.49 7.29
N PRO A 208 -15.06 -4.75 6.64
CA PRO A 208 -15.71 -3.93 5.62
C PRO A 208 -16.43 -2.73 6.25
N SER A 209 -16.74 -1.73 5.43
CA SER A 209 -17.50 -0.55 5.85
C SER A 209 -18.98 -0.82 6.15
N ARG A 210 -19.50 -2.00 5.80
CA ARG A 210 -20.92 -2.33 5.92
C ARG A 210 -21.19 -3.34 7.05
N PRO A 211 -22.24 -3.14 7.88
CA PRO A 211 -22.56 -4.05 8.98
C PRO A 211 -22.98 -5.46 8.54
N ASP A 212 -23.53 -5.61 7.33
CA ASP A 212 -24.04 -6.87 6.77
C ASP A 212 -22.93 -7.81 6.28
N ALA A 213 -21.72 -7.28 6.06
CA ALA A 213 -20.64 -8.03 5.45
C ALA A 213 -19.79 -8.76 6.51
N PRO A 214 -19.31 -10.00 6.23
CA PRO A 214 -18.50 -10.74 7.17
C PRO A 214 -17.26 -9.96 7.64
N PRO A 215 -16.85 -10.09 8.92
CA PRO A 215 -15.72 -9.34 9.46
C PRO A 215 -14.41 -9.71 8.75
N THR A 216 -13.58 -8.72 8.45
CA THR A 216 -12.22 -8.91 7.96
C THR A 216 -11.19 -8.32 8.92
N LEU A 217 -9.99 -8.89 8.92
CA LEU A 217 -8.84 -8.35 9.66
C LEU A 217 -8.20 -7.15 8.93
N SER A 218 -8.55 -6.93 7.66
CA SER A 218 -7.95 -5.88 6.84
C SER A 218 -8.23 -4.48 7.41
N LYS A 219 -7.17 -3.70 7.66
CA LYS A 219 -7.30 -2.30 8.10
C LYS A 219 -7.76 -1.39 6.97
N SER A 220 -8.24 -0.20 7.31
CA SER A 220 -8.67 0.81 6.36
C SER A 220 -7.51 1.26 5.44
N CYS A 221 -7.83 1.82 4.27
CA CYS A 221 -6.80 2.30 3.35
C CYS A 221 -6.07 3.51 3.94
N THR A 222 -6.78 4.37 4.70
CA THR A 222 -6.17 5.46 5.47
C THR A 222 -5.10 4.94 6.42
N ASP A 223 -5.39 3.93 7.25
CA ASP A 223 -4.42 3.38 8.21
C ASP A 223 -3.20 2.74 7.54
N LYS A 224 -3.43 2.08 6.40
CA LYS A 224 -2.36 1.49 5.62
C LYS A 224 -1.48 2.54 4.95
N LEU A 225 -2.06 3.60 4.39
CA LEU A 225 -1.29 4.71 3.81
C LEU A 225 -0.54 5.49 4.89
N THR A 226 -1.13 5.69 6.07
CA THR A 226 -0.45 6.25 7.24
C THR A 226 0.81 5.45 7.59
N LEU A 227 0.72 4.11 7.65
CA LEU A 227 1.90 3.28 7.91
C LEU A 227 2.99 3.46 6.82
N LYS A 228 2.61 3.80 5.59
CA LYS A 228 3.53 4.04 4.47
C LYS A 228 4.27 5.37 4.57
N GLN A 229 3.77 6.33 5.35
CA GLN A 229 4.51 7.55 5.70
C GLN A 229 5.77 7.28 6.51
N PHE A 230 5.82 6.15 7.24
CA PHE A 230 6.96 5.76 8.07
C PHE A 230 7.76 4.61 7.48
N THR A 231 7.10 3.72 6.74
CA THR A 231 7.74 2.49 6.24
C THR A 231 7.98 2.52 4.73
N SER A 232 7.74 3.62 4.02
CA SER A 232 7.83 3.72 2.55
C SER A 232 6.85 2.80 1.79
N VAL A 233 6.69 3.04 0.49
CA VAL A 233 5.80 2.24 -0.40
C VAL A 233 6.23 0.79 -0.55
N LEU A 234 7.52 0.50 -0.30
CA LEU A 234 8.08 -0.84 -0.44
C LEU A 234 7.37 -1.86 0.46
N SER A 235 7.14 -3.04 -0.09
CA SER A 235 6.64 -4.20 0.63
C SER A 235 7.77 -4.85 1.43
N SER A 236 7.44 -5.77 2.35
CA SER A 236 8.47 -6.51 3.11
C SER A 236 9.42 -7.29 2.20
N LEU A 237 8.92 -7.85 1.10
CA LEU A 237 9.75 -8.60 0.16
C LEU A 237 10.59 -7.65 -0.72
N SER A 238 10.00 -6.54 -1.15
CA SER A 238 10.74 -5.56 -1.96
C SER A 238 11.82 -4.85 -1.16
N SER A 239 11.64 -4.64 0.16
CA SER A 239 12.68 -4.05 1.02
C SER A 239 13.90 -4.95 1.25
N ILE A 240 13.79 -6.25 0.95
CA ILE A 240 14.95 -7.16 0.95
C ILE A 240 15.91 -6.80 -0.19
N LEU A 241 15.36 -6.40 -1.35
CA LEU A 241 16.17 -6.12 -2.54
C LEU A 241 16.38 -4.63 -2.80
N ILE A 242 15.52 -3.76 -2.28
CA ILE A 242 15.50 -2.34 -2.60
C ILE A 242 15.64 -1.50 -1.33
N LEU A 243 16.67 -0.65 -1.30
CA LEU A 243 16.95 0.26 -0.19
C LEU A 243 15.85 1.33 -0.05
N PRO A 244 15.26 1.53 1.14
CA PRO A 244 14.14 2.43 1.37
C PRO A 244 14.58 3.90 1.53
N THR A 245 15.13 4.51 0.47
CA THR A 245 15.51 5.93 0.49
C THR A 245 14.29 6.87 0.46
N LYS A 246 14.52 8.19 0.53
CA LYS A 246 13.49 9.23 0.39
C LYS A 246 12.63 9.08 -0.88
N ALA A 247 13.21 8.57 -1.98
CA ALA A 247 12.50 8.33 -3.24
C ALA A 247 11.44 7.21 -3.13
N ALA A 248 11.51 6.36 -2.10
CA ALA A 248 10.56 5.28 -1.86
C ALA A 248 9.24 5.75 -1.19
N TYR A 249 9.05 7.05 -0.96
CA TYR A 249 7.86 7.60 -0.33
C TYR A 249 6.97 8.30 -1.35
N ILE A 250 5.67 8.36 -1.06
CA ILE A 250 4.70 9.06 -1.89
C ILE A 250 4.97 10.57 -1.77
N LYS A 251 5.31 11.22 -2.89
CA LYS A 251 5.56 12.67 -2.95
C LYS A 251 4.27 13.46 -3.03
N THR A 252 3.31 13.02 -3.86
CA THR A 252 2.01 13.68 -3.98
C THR A 252 0.88 12.66 -3.94
N PHE A 253 -0.26 13.06 -3.39
CA PHE A 253 -1.50 12.29 -3.42
C PHE A 253 -2.63 13.17 -3.93
N THR A 254 -3.10 12.92 -5.14
CA THR A 254 -4.13 13.73 -5.79
C THR A 254 -5.49 13.03 -5.75
N VAL A 255 -6.56 13.80 -5.50
CA VAL A 255 -7.95 13.34 -5.57
C VAL A 255 -8.83 14.35 -6.31
N PRO A 256 -10.02 13.96 -6.81
CA PRO A 256 -10.95 14.91 -7.41
C PRO A 256 -11.36 16.01 -6.43
N PHE A 257 -11.72 17.19 -6.97
CA PHE A 257 -12.10 18.35 -6.19
C PHE A 257 -13.25 18.06 -5.21
N ASP A 258 -14.31 17.40 -5.68
CA ASP A 258 -15.49 17.02 -4.89
C ASP A 258 -15.22 15.85 -3.92
N LYS A 259 -14.03 15.24 -4.02
CA LYS A 259 -13.55 14.15 -3.17
C LYS A 259 -12.46 14.60 -2.21
N PHE A 260 -12.26 15.91 -2.09
CA PHE A 260 -11.31 16.52 -1.19
C PHE A 260 -11.95 17.08 0.06
N ASN A 261 -11.45 16.67 1.23
CA ASN A 261 -11.82 17.25 2.51
C ASN A 261 -10.56 17.51 3.33
N GLN A 262 -10.24 18.80 3.55
CA GLN A 262 -9.02 19.21 4.23
C GLN A 262 -8.93 18.67 5.66
N GLU A 263 -10.04 18.72 6.40
CA GLU A 263 -10.11 18.32 7.81
C GLU A 263 -9.81 16.81 7.97
N GLY A 264 -10.51 15.98 7.19
CA GLY A 264 -10.34 14.53 7.19
C GLY A 264 -8.94 14.10 6.80
N TYR A 265 -8.36 14.72 5.77
CA TYR A 265 -6.99 14.41 5.36
C TYR A 265 -5.94 14.89 6.36
N THR A 266 -6.13 16.07 6.95
CA THR A 266 -5.22 16.60 7.97
C THR A 266 -5.21 15.66 9.18
N ARG A 267 -6.39 15.33 9.72
CA ARG A 267 -6.51 14.39 10.84
C ARG A 267 -5.87 13.03 10.54
N ALA A 268 -6.08 12.51 9.34
CA ALA A 268 -5.61 11.19 8.92
C ALA A 268 -4.08 11.08 8.78
N PHE A 269 -3.42 12.10 8.24
CA PHE A 269 -2.06 11.97 7.72
C PHE A 269 -1.03 12.94 8.32
N THR A 270 -1.43 13.88 9.17
CA THR A 270 -0.49 14.82 9.80
C THR A 270 -0.26 14.53 11.28
N PRO A 271 0.89 14.96 11.82
CA PRO A 271 1.15 14.92 13.26
C PRO A 271 0.64 16.16 14.00
N SER A 272 -0.03 17.09 13.31
CA SER A 272 -0.36 18.42 13.84
C SER A 272 -1.28 18.35 15.07
N PRO A 273 -0.86 18.81 16.26
CA PRO A 273 -1.77 18.97 17.40
C PRO A 273 -2.87 20.01 17.10
N PRO A 274 -4.05 19.93 17.73
CA PRO A 274 -4.54 18.85 18.59
C PRO A 274 -5.19 17.68 17.82
N ASN A 275 -5.28 17.77 16.48
CA ASN A 275 -6.21 16.94 15.70
C ASN A 275 -5.55 15.93 14.75
N GLY A 276 -4.24 15.90 14.61
CA GLY A 276 -3.51 14.91 13.82
C GLY A 276 -3.35 13.60 14.60
N ARG A 277 -3.86 12.49 14.07
CA ARG A 277 -3.81 11.18 14.76
C ARG A 277 -2.39 10.59 14.87
N LEU A 278 -1.39 11.24 14.26
CA LEU A 278 0.02 10.86 14.33
C LEU A 278 0.81 11.66 15.37
N SER A 279 0.17 12.59 16.09
CA SER A 279 0.81 13.38 17.14
C SER A 279 1.47 12.51 18.22
N THR A 280 0.83 11.38 18.58
CA THR A 280 1.36 10.40 19.53
C THR A 280 2.46 9.51 18.95
N CYS A 281 2.65 9.48 17.63
CA CYS A 281 3.68 8.65 16.98
C CYS A 281 5.04 9.34 16.91
N MET A 282 5.07 10.68 16.77
CA MET A 282 6.31 11.40 16.43
C MET A 282 7.38 11.27 17.52
N HIS A 283 7.02 11.50 18.79
CA HIS A 283 7.97 11.38 19.90
C HIS A 283 8.54 9.96 20.04
N LEU A 284 7.74 8.93 19.73
CA LEU A 284 8.19 7.53 19.82
C LEU A 284 9.20 7.15 18.75
N ILE A 285 9.33 7.93 17.68
CA ILE A 285 10.21 7.63 16.54
C ILE A 285 11.59 8.25 16.73
N ASP A 286 11.63 9.46 17.29
CA ASP A 286 12.88 10.20 17.52
C ASP A 286 13.84 9.43 18.46
N ASP A 287 13.30 8.66 19.40
CA ASP A 287 14.06 7.88 20.39
C ASP A 287 14.52 6.48 19.92
N THR A 288 14.24 6.10 18.66
CA THR A 288 14.41 4.70 18.21
C THR A 288 15.81 4.37 17.71
N GLY A 289 16.54 5.37 17.23
CA GLY A 289 17.82 5.17 16.52
C GLY A 289 17.68 4.47 15.16
N ILE A 290 16.46 4.31 14.62
CA ILE A 290 16.24 3.76 13.27
C ILE A 290 16.63 4.84 12.25
N LYS A 291 17.64 4.57 11.42
CA LYS A 291 18.15 5.55 10.43
C LYS A 291 17.57 5.37 9.03
N ASP A 292 17.16 4.16 8.66
CA ASP A 292 16.73 3.83 7.30
C ASP A 292 15.30 4.30 6.97
N TYR A 293 14.52 4.61 8.01
CA TYR A 293 13.11 4.96 7.89
C TYR A 293 12.83 6.23 8.68
N SER A 294 12.02 7.12 8.09
CA SER A 294 11.63 8.37 8.71
C SER A 294 10.24 8.78 8.26
N PHE A 295 9.62 9.69 9.00
CA PHE A 295 8.31 10.21 8.67
C PHE A 295 8.35 11.09 7.42
N HIS A 296 7.51 10.75 6.44
CA HIS A 296 7.27 11.55 5.25
C HIS A 296 5.79 11.93 5.20
N PRO A 297 5.45 13.22 5.31
CA PRO A 297 4.07 13.66 5.34
C PRO A 297 3.37 13.37 4.01
N LEU A 298 2.14 12.86 4.10
CA LEU A 298 1.25 12.71 2.98
C LEU A 298 0.25 13.86 3.02
N SER A 299 0.34 14.78 2.07
CA SER A 299 -0.55 15.93 1.97
C SER A 299 -1.37 15.80 0.71
N PRO A 300 -2.61 15.27 0.80
CA PRO A 300 -3.45 15.14 -0.37
C PRO A 300 -3.78 16.51 -0.97
N THR A 301 -3.87 16.59 -2.30
CA THR A 301 -4.23 17.80 -3.03
C THR A 301 -5.44 17.55 -3.93
N PRO A 302 -6.39 18.51 -4.00
CA PRO A 302 -7.50 18.42 -4.94
C PRO A 302 -7.01 18.72 -6.35
N LEU A 303 -7.63 18.07 -7.34
CA LEU A 303 -7.63 18.58 -8.71
C LEU A 303 -8.28 19.96 -8.78
N SER A 304 -7.95 20.73 -9.82
CA SER A 304 -8.67 21.98 -10.10
C SER A 304 -10.17 21.73 -10.22
N GLN A 305 -10.99 22.62 -9.70
CA GLN A 305 -12.45 22.57 -9.87
C GLN A 305 -12.86 22.60 -11.35
N SER A 306 -12.03 23.21 -12.22
CA SER A 306 -12.23 23.25 -13.67
C SER A 306 -11.74 21.99 -14.40
N PHE A 307 -11.12 21.03 -13.70
CA PHE A 307 -10.64 19.80 -14.33
C PHE A 307 -11.82 18.94 -14.80
N PRO A 308 -11.86 18.50 -16.07
CA PRO A 308 -12.98 17.72 -16.62
C PRO A 308 -12.91 16.27 -16.13
N PHE A 309 -13.41 16.02 -14.91
CA PHE A 309 -13.42 14.70 -14.28
C PHE A 309 -14.44 13.71 -14.88
N THR A 310 -15.17 14.11 -15.92
CA THR A 310 -16.24 13.32 -16.56
C THR A 310 -15.76 12.03 -17.24
N SER A 311 -14.44 11.84 -17.37
CA SER A 311 -13.83 10.64 -17.96
C SER A 311 -13.86 9.41 -17.06
N TYR A 312 -14.26 9.53 -15.78
CA TYR A 312 -14.47 8.39 -14.89
C TYR A 312 -15.95 8.19 -14.55
N PRO A 313 -16.73 7.43 -15.34
CA PRO A 313 -18.17 7.25 -15.13
C PRO A 313 -18.52 6.29 -13.98
N TYR A 314 -17.51 5.73 -13.30
CA TYR A 314 -17.68 4.71 -12.25
C TYR A 314 -17.43 5.25 -10.85
N SER A 315 -17.45 6.58 -10.69
CA SER A 315 -17.37 7.24 -9.39
C SER A 315 -18.47 6.77 -8.45
N LYS A 316 -18.20 6.83 -7.15
CA LYS A 316 -19.20 6.46 -6.14
C LYS A 316 -20.42 7.39 -6.27
N PRO A 317 -21.63 6.81 -6.36
CA PRO A 317 -22.84 7.61 -6.54
C PRO A 317 -23.17 8.41 -5.28
N PRO A 318 -24.00 9.45 -5.39
CA PRO A 318 -24.54 10.17 -4.24
C PRO A 318 -25.30 9.23 -3.28
N PRO A 319 -25.40 9.57 -1.98
CA PRO A 319 -26.05 8.72 -0.98
C PRO A 319 -27.51 8.37 -1.27
N GLN A 320 -28.21 9.20 -2.06
CA GLN A 320 -29.60 9.01 -2.44
C GLN A 320 -29.80 7.90 -3.50
N ASP A 321 -28.73 7.53 -4.22
CA ASP A 321 -28.79 6.44 -5.21
C ASP A 321 -28.72 5.09 -4.52
N THR A 322 -29.85 4.37 -4.56
CA THR A 322 -30.00 3.02 -4.01
C THR A 322 -29.87 1.92 -5.07
N THR A 323 -29.72 2.29 -6.35
CA THR A 323 -29.70 1.38 -7.49
C THR A 323 -28.29 0.96 -7.89
N THR A 324 -27.33 1.88 -7.78
CA THR A 324 -25.95 1.63 -8.16
C THR A 324 -25.18 0.90 -7.05
N LYS A 325 -24.57 -0.23 -7.39
CA LYS A 325 -23.88 -1.12 -6.43
C LYS A 325 -22.36 -1.13 -6.65
N ALA A 326 -21.60 -1.36 -5.57
CA ALA A 326 -20.15 -1.48 -5.69
C ALA A 326 -19.78 -2.73 -6.51
N SER A 327 -18.95 -2.56 -7.54
CA SER A 327 -18.53 -3.66 -8.40
C SER A 327 -17.81 -4.77 -7.62
N ASN A 328 -17.98 -6.00 -8.06
CA ASN A 328 -17.31 -7.18 -7.50
C ASN A 328 -15.97 -7.48 -8.16
N ILE A 329 -15.67 -6.85 -9.31
CA ILE A 329 -14.37 -7.02 -9.96
C ILE A 329 -13.37 -6.02 -9.38
N SER A 330 -12.11 -6.41 -9.37
CA SER A 330 -10.98 -5.52 -9.09
C SER A 330 -9.98 -5.70 -10.22
N THR A 331 -9.66 -4.62 -10.92
CA THR A 331 -8.70 -4.65 -12.02
C THR A 331 -7.32 -4.31 -11.49
N LEU A 332 -6.29 -5.00 -11.96
CA LEU A 332 -4.89 -4.65 -11.76
C LEU A 332 -4.21 -4.50 -13.11
N TYR A 333 -3.55 -3.37 -13.30
CA TYR A 333 -2.73 -3.06 -14.46
C TYR A 333 -1.32 -2.68 -13.98
N ILE A 334 -0.29 -3.32 -14.54
CA ILE A 334 1.12 -3.03 -14.28
C ILE A 334 1.79 -2.82 -15.63
N ASN A 335 2.46 -1.69 -15.80
CA ASN A 335 2.95 -1.23 -17.10
C ASN A 335 4.45 -0.96 -17.03
N HIS A 336 5.26 -1.99 -17.15
CA HIS A 336 6.71 -1.86 -17.19
C HIS A 336 7.21 -1.65 -18.63
N PRO A 337 8.06 -0.65 -18.93
CA PRO A 337 8.40 -0.26 -20.31
C PRO A 337 9.14 -1.34 -21.11
N ARG A 338 9.84 -2.27 -20.44
CA ARG A 338 10.57 -3.38 -21.10
C ARG A 338 9.79 -4.69 -21.20
N THR A 339 8.59 -4.77 -20.64
CA THR A 339 7.82 -6.02 -20.62
C THR A 339 6.39 -5.79 -21.10
N LYS A 340 5.71 -6.85 -21.52
CA LYS A 340 4.28 -6.73 -21.86
C LYS A 340 3.49 -6.30 -20.62
N PRO A 341 2.58 -5.31 -20.74
CA PRO A 341 1.75 -4.90 -19.61
C PRO A 341 0.97 -6.08 -19.02
N ILE A 342 0.96 -6.18 -17.70
CA ILE A 342 0.17 -7.19 -16.98
C ILE A 342 -1.21 -6.60 -16.72
N THR A 343 -2.25 -7.30 -17.18
CA THR A 343 -3.65 -6.93 -16.92
C THR A 343 -4.38 -8.12 -16.30
N GLU A 344 -4.84 -7.97 -15.06
CA GLU A 344 -5.60 -8.99 -14.34
C GLU A 344 -6.96 -8.43 -13.91
N VAL A 345 -8.01 -9.24 -14.05
CA VAL A 345 -9.32 -8.97 -13.45
C VAL A 345 -9.49 -9.98 -12.32
N LEU A 346 -9.80 -9.49 -11.12
CA LEU A 346 -9.86 -10.27 -9.90
C LEU A 346 -11.28 -10.29 -9.35
N ILE A 347 -11.68 -11.45 -8.81
CA ILE A 347 -12.93 -11.61 -8.04
C ILE A 347 -12.57 -12.38 -6.78
N SER A 348 -12.99 -11.86 -5.62
CA SER A 348 -12.72 -12.49 -4.32
C SER A 348 -11.24 -12.80 -4.06
N GLY A 349 -10.35 -11.93 -4.54
CA GLY A 349 -8.90 -12.01 -4.31
C GLY A 349 -8.14 -12.99 -5.20
N VAL A 350 -8.78 -13.62 -6.19
CA VAL A 350 -8.13 -14.49 -7.20
C VAL A 350 -8.49 -14.03 -8.61
N LYS A 351 -7.78 -14.54 -9.63
CA LYS A 351 -8.09 -14.25 -11.03
C LYS A 351 -9.52 -14.66 -11.39
N GLN A 352 -10.22 -13.79 -12.11
CA GLN A 352 -11.58 -14.01 -12.58
C GLN A 352 -11.70 -15.34 -13.35
N GLY A 353 -12.82 -16.03 -13.12
CA GLY A 353 -13.09 -17.34 -13.73
C GLY A 353 -12.52 -18.53 -12.93
N ILE A 354 -11.94 -18.29 -11.75
CA ILE A 354 -11.41 -19.35 -10.88
C ILE A 354 -12.06 -19.24 -9.50
N ALA A 355 -12.54 -20.37 -8.96
CA ALA A 355 -13.10 -20.40 -7.62
C ALA A 355 -12.00 -20.21 -6.56
N GLN A 356 -12.27 -19.36 -5.57
CA GLN A 356 -11.32 -18.91 -4.55
C GLN A 356 -10.57 -20.07 -3.84
N LEU A 357 -11.31 -21.09 -3.41
CA LEU A 357 -10.78 -22.26 -2.69
C LEU A 357 -10.46 -23.45 -3.59
N SER A 358 -10.57 -23.29 -4.91
CA SER A 358 -10.25 -24.37 -5.84
C SER A 358 -8.75 -24.67 -5.83
N THR A 359 -8.40 -25.95 -5.94
CA THR A 359 -7.04 -26.43 -6.20
C THR A 359 -6.73 -26.47 -7.71
N VAL A 360 -7.76 -26.28 -8.56
CA VAL A 360 -7.62 -26.28 -10.02
C VAL A 360 -6.75 -25.09 -10.46
N ARG A 361 -5.82 -25.35 -11.39
CA ARG A 361 -4.74 -24.43 -11.84
C ARG A 361 -3.65 -24.13 -10.80
N GLY A 362 -3.68 -24.76 -9.62
CA GLY A 362 -2.64 -24.61 -8.59
C GLY A 362 -2.32 -23.14 -8.31
N ASP A 363 -1.04 -22.79 -8.32
CA ASP A 363 -0.58 -21.42 -8.06
C ASP A 363 -0.99 -20.39 -9.12
N LYS A 364 -1.36 -20.84 -10.34
CA LYS A 364 -1.74 -19.94 -11.44
C LYS A 364 -3.09 -19.24 -11.20
N LYS A 365 -3.86 -19.66 -10.18
CA LYS A 365 -5.08 -18.95 -9.76
C LYS A 365 -4.80 -17.61 -9.11
N GLY A 366 -3.65 -17.49 -8.44
CA GLY A 366 -3.24 -16.28 -7.76
C GLY A 366 -2.95 -15.16 -8.74
N SER A 367 -3.25 -13.93 -8.32
CA SER A 367 -2.71 -12.73 -8.93
C SER A 367 -1.18 -12.75 -8.91
N VAL A 368 -0.50 -12.15 -9.88
CA VAL A 368 0.96 -11.98 -9.81
C VAL A 368 1.43 -11.26 -8.54
N VAL A 369 0.55 -10.48 -7.91
CA VAL A 369 0.86 -9.75 -6.67
C VAL A 369 0.36 -10.41 -5.37
N CYS A 370 -0.09 -11.67 -5.43
CA CYS A 370 -0.38 -12.46 -4.23
C CYS A 370 0.92 -12.88 -3.53
N ARG A 371 0.83 -13.23 -2.24
CA ARG A 371 2.02 -13.48 -1.40
C ARG A 371 2.91 -14.60 -1.96
N LYS A 372 2.29 -15.72 -2.38
CA LYS A 372 3.01 -16.87 -2.92
C LYS A 372 3.72 -16.53 -4.24
N ARG A 373 3.04 -15.82 -5.14
CA ARG A 373 3.61 -15.38 -6.42
C ARG A 373 4.75 -14.37 -6.24
N MET A 374 4.61 -13.44 -5.30
CA MET A 374 5.66 -12.47 -4.97
C MET A 374 6.89 -13.14 -4.33
N TRP A 375 6.71 -14.17 -3.49
CA TRP A 375 7.83 -14.93 -2.94
C TRP A 375 8.57 -15.73 -4.02
N LEU A 376 7.83 -16.43 -4.90
CA LEU A 376 8.43 -17.10 -6.06
C LEU A 376 9.22 -16.11 -6.93
N PHE A 377 8.66 -14.92 -7.16
CA PHE A 377 9.32 -13.90 -7.98
C PHE A 377 10.58 -13.34 -7.30
N LEU A 378 10.54 -13.12 -5.98
CA LEU A 378 11.71 -12.75 -5.18
C LEU A 378 12.84 -13.78 -5.36
N ARG A 379 12.55 -15.09 -5.24
CA ARG A 379 13.56 -16.14 -5.44
C ARG A 379 14.19 -16.07 -6.83
N GLN A 380 13.37 -15.92 -7.87
CA GLN A 380 13.87 -15.82 -9.25
C GLN A 380 14.85 -14.65 -9.44
N ILE A 381 14.60 -13.51 -8.80
CA ILE A 381 15.51 -12.35 -8.88
C ILE A 381 16.78 -12.60 -8.08
N VAL A 382 16.63 -13.16 -6.87
CA VAL A 382 17.75 -13.48 -5.97
C VAL A 382 18.69 -14.49 -6.61
N ASP A 383 18.18 -15.49 -7.34
CA ASP A 383 19.00 -16.49 -8.04
C ASP A 383 19.93 -15.85 -9.08
N LEU A 384 19.51 -14.73 -9.70
CA LEU A 384 20.28 -13.97 -10.68
C LEU A 384 21.38 -13.09 -10.07
N LEU A 385 21.32 -12.79 -8.77
CA LEU A 385 22.34 -11.97 -8.11
C LEU A 385 23.70 -12.69 -8.04
N PRO A 386 24.82 -11.98 -8.05
CA PRO A 386 26.14 -12.60 -7.98
C PRO A 386 26.42 -13.15 -6.56
N SER A 387 26.67 -14.47 -6.46
CA SER A 387 26.81 -15.15 -5.16
C SER A 387 28.00 -14.65 -4.33
N ASN A 388 29.08 -14.17 -4.95
CA ASN A 388 30.22 -13.61 -4.22
C ASN A 388 29.88 -12.33 -3.43
N GLN A 389 28.79 -11.64 -3.76
CA GLN A 389 28.34 -10.43 -3.04
C GLN A 389 27.13 -10.71 -2.14
N TYR A 390 26.20 -11.57 -2.58
CA TYR A 390 24.89 -11.73 -1.93
C TYR A 390 24.63 -13.14 -1.38
N LEU A 391 25.67 -13.93 -1.09
CA LEU A 391 25.53 -15.32 -0.61
C LEU A 391 24.65 -15.42 0.64
N ASP A 392 24.83 -14.50 1.59
CA ASP A 392 24.10 -14.52 2.85
C ASP A 392 22.60 -14.24 2.65
N THR A 393 22.26 -13.17 1.91
CA THR A 393 20.87 -12.88 1.49
C THR A 393 20.23 -14.06 0.76
N LYS A 394 20.95 -14.69 -0.19
CA LYS A 394 20.47 -15.90 -0.89
C LYS A 394 20.15 -17.02 0.10
N THR A 395 21.09 -17.33 0.99
CA THR A 395 20.98 -18.41 1.98
C THR A 395 19.83 -18.17 2.96
N LYS A 396 19.67 -16.94 3.47
CA LYS A 396 18.58 -16.56 4.38
C LYS A 396 17.20 -16.69 3.71
N ILE A 397 17.07 -16.31 2.44
CA ILE A 397 15.81 -16.44 1.68
C ILE A 397 15.50 -17.91 1.36
N GLU A 398 16.51 -18.69 0.96
CA GLU A 398 16.35 -20.12 0.63
C GLU A 398 16.01 -20.97 1.85
N SER A 399 16.58 -20.64 3.02
CA SER A 399 16.34 -21.35 4.28
C SER A 399 15.00 -21.00 4.96
N SER A 400 14.31 -19.94 4.51
CA SER A 400 12.99 -19.55 5.04
C SER A 400 11.95 -20.62 4.71
N ARG A 401 11.39 -21.27 5.73
CA ARG A 401 10.43 -22.37 5.59
C ARG A 401 9.00 -21.87 5.44
N THR A 402 8.71 -20.72 6.05
CA THR A 402 7.38 -20.11 6.04
C THR A 402 7.42 -18.69 5.51
N TYR A 403 6.30 -18.21 4.98
CA TYR A 403 6.16 -16.81 4.59
C TYR A 403 6.27 -15.86 5.80
N PHE A 404 5.97 -16.33 7.00
CA PHE A 404 6.25 -15.62 8.24
C PHE A 404 7.75 -15.42 8.43
N GLU A 405 8.54 -16.50 8.41
CA GLU A 405 10.00 -16.44 8.54
C GLU A 405 10.63 -15.52 7.50
N LEU A 406 10.19 -15.61 6.23
CA LEU A 406 10.67 -14.73 5.17
C LEU A 406 10.44 -13.24 5.47
N LYS A 407 9.29 -12.88 6.07
CA LYS A 407 9.01 -11.48 6.42
C LYS A 407 9.83 -10.99 7.61
N GLU A 408 10.26 -11.90 8.48
CA GLU A 408 11.05 -11.62 9.68
C GLU A 408 12.56 -11.90 9.44
N ILE A 409 12.95 -12.04 8.17
CA ILE A 409 14.33 -12.34 7.75
C ILE A 409 15.33 -11.36 8.38
N ASN A 410 16.43 -11.90 8.89
CA ASN A 410 17.44 -11.11 9.58
C ASN A 410 18.37 -10.39 8.58
N ILE A 411 17.83 -9.35 7.93
CA ILE A 411 18.56 -8.42 7.05
C ILE A 411 18.34 -7.03 7.62
N HIS A 412 19.39 -6.22 7.77
CA HIS A 412 19.35 -4.91 8.42
C HIS A 412 18.16 -4.04 7.99
N SER A 413 17.98 -3.81 6.69
CA SER A 413 16.88 -2.99 6.14
C SER A 413 15.49 -3.54 6.52
N THR A 414 15.34 -4.86 6.58
CA THR A 414 14.08 -5.53 6.92
C THR A 414 13.81 -5.46 8.41
N GLN A 415 14.84 -5.58 9.26
CA GLN A 415 14.72 -5.42 10.71
C GLN A 415 14.35 -3.99 11.10
N SER A 416 15.01 -2.99 10.50
CA SER A 416 14.64 -1.57 10.64
C SER A 416 13.18 -1.34 10.27
N ARG A 417 12.72 -1.95 9.17
CA ARG A 417 11.32 -1.88 8.71
C ARG A 417 10.34 -2.48 9.73
N ILE A 418 10.63 -3.67 10.23
CA ILE A 418 9.78 -4.39 11.19
C ILE A 418 9.65 -3.58 12.47
N ARG A 419 10.78 -3.07 13.00
CA ARG A 419 10.81 -2.26 14.21
C ARG A 419 10.01 -0.97 14.02
N MET A 420 10.24 -0.22 12.94
CA MET A 420 9.47 0.99 12.61
C MET A 420 7.98 0.69 12.53
N LYS A 421 7.62 -0.40 11.84
CA LYS A 421 6.22 -0.83 11.74
C LYS A 421 5.62 -1.14 13.10
N HIS A 422 6.30 -1.89 13.96
CA HIS A 422 5.79 -2.22 15.30
C HIS A 422 5.53 -0.98 16.14
N ILE A 423 6.47 -0.02 16.13
CA ILE A 423 6.33 1.24 16.87
C ILE A 423 5.11 2.02 16.40
N VAL A 424 5.01 2.27 15.09
CA VAL A 424 3.88 3.01 14.53
C VAL A 424 2.55 2.31 14.79
N THR A 425 2.49 0.98 14.62
CA THR A 425 1.25 0.24 14.88
C THR A 425 0.90 0.17 16.37
N GLY A 426 1.89 0.19 17.27
CA GLY A 426 1.64 0.26 18.72
C GLY A 426 1.13 1.63 19.16
N ALA A 427 1.58 2.69 18.48
CA ALA A 427 1.16 4.07 18.74
C ALA A 427 -0.24 4.39 18.17
N LEU A 428 -0.62 3.75 17.06
CA LEU A 428 -1.94 3.91 16.46
C LEU A 428 -3.00 3.11 17.24
N ASN A 429 -3.90 3.83 17.89
CA ASN A 429 -4.94 3.23 18.72
C ASN A 429 -5.83 2.25 17.93
N GLY A 430 -6.03 1.04 18.48
CA GLY A 430 -6.87 -0.01 17.89
C GLY A 430 -6.21 -0.85 16.79
N TRP A 431 -4.90 -0.74 16.56
CA TRP A 431 -4.23 -1.60 15.58
C TRP A 431 -4.01 -3.02 16.11
N GLU A 432 -4.64 -4.00 15.47
CA GLU A 432 -4.37 -5.42 15.72
C GLU A 432 -3.65 -6.09 14.54
N ARG A 433 -2.60 -6.87 14.81
CA ARG A 433 -1.84 -7.61 13.79
C ARG A 433 -2.75 -8.61 13.07
N ASN A 434 -2.68 -8.64 11.75
CA ASN A 434 -3.36 -9.67 10.96
C ASN A 434 -2.58 -10.98 11.06
N ILE A 435 -3.27 -12.07 11.36
CA ILE A 435 -2.73 -13.43 11.46
C ILE A 435 -3.49 -14.38 10.52
N GLY A 436 -2.94 -15.57 10.29
CA GLY A 436 -3.67 -16.69 9.68
C GLY A 436 -3.47 -16.89 8.18
N ASP A 437 -2.41 -16.35 7.56
CA ASP A 437 -2.05 -16.68 6.17
C ASP A 437 -0.55 -16.44 5.90
N ASP A 438 0.30 -16.86 6.81
CA ASP A 438 1.76 -16.74 6.72
C ASP A 438 2.53 -17.98 7.18
N ASP A 439 1.85 -18.96 7.76
CA ASP A 439 2.41 -20.27 8.09
C ASP A 439 2.25 -21.26 6.92
N TRP A 440 2.96 -20.98 5.82
CA TRP A 440 3.04 -21.83 4.63
C TRP A 440 4.36 -21.58 3.90
N GLY A 441 4.89 -22.61 3.24
CA GLY A 441 6.12 -22.56 2.42
C GLY A 441 5.87 -22.60 0.92
N LEU A 442 6.94 -22.46 0.13
CA LEU A 442 6.89 -22.59 -1.34
C LEU A 442 6.91 -24.03 -1.84
#